data_AF-A0A941N9I2-F1
#
_entry.id   AF-A0A941N9I2-F1
#
_cell.length_a   1.000
_cell.length_b   1.000
_cell.length_c   1.000
_cell.angle_alpha   90.00
_cell.angle_beta   90.00
_cell.angle_gamma   90.00
#
_symmetry.space_group_name_H-M   'P 1'
#
loop_
_entity.id
_entity.type
_entity.pdbx_description
1 polymer ?
#
loop_
_entity_poly.entity_id
_entity_poly.type
_entity_poly.pdbx_seq_one_letter_code
_entity_poly.pdbx_strand_id
1 'polypeptide(L)'
;MFIDEFQRIVANNLELLLQTARSLNIGLILSNQSTSDLEAGDANLLPAIRANTRWRQNFSVSNIREIEELRDASGETIVNPAVMSFVPALLTGYFPGGITFSETRTARMGINDILLAGDAPGRSIATLRRSAGFAQFGGFPFIMDSVYPISLSEFQARLRAPWPAPSAETLVATLKDVSPGAQSRSRVLPPATHPVPIDDPGRDEPEADEFPPDMGIENERPAVPDDVQCKSSNSVDHAAEEIEEISFEHFPEAAQESPEPSTPPETPEQVADSFQFLDSLMLEQMERDERRRRIKKKAAKKERDRTTDQNTLPGMM
;
A
#
# COMPACT_ATOMS: atom_id res chain seq x y z
N MET A 1 21.37 -5.77 9.74
CA MET A 1 22.02 -4.65 9.03
C MET A 1 20.93 -3.76 8.46
N PHE A 2 21.10 -2.44 8.58
CA PHE A 2 20.16 -1.46 8.03
C PHE A 2 20.88 -0.71 6.91
N ILE A 3 20.23 -0.61 5.75
CA ILE A 3 20.74 0.15 4.61
C ILE A 3 19.64 1.09 4.16
N ASP A 4 19.90 2.38 4.35
CA ASP A 4 19.02 3.43 3.85
C ASP A 4 19.41 3.81 2.43
N GLU A 5 18.40 4.13 1.61
CA GLU A 5 18.54 4.40 0.17
C GLU A 5 19.41 3.36 -0.56
N PHE A 6 19.15 2.08 -0.29
CA PHE A 6 20.01 0.97 -0.72
C PHE A 6 20.17 0.90 -2.24
N GLN A 7 19.21 1.43 -3.01
CA GLN A 7 19.28 1.51 -4.46
C GLN A 7 20.50 2.30 -4.95
N ARG A 8 20.98 3.29 -4.18
CA ARG A 8 22.18 4.07 -4.52
C ARG A 8 23.47 3.28 -4.38
N ILE A 9 23.49 2.25 -3.52
CA ILE A 9 24.72 1.54 -3.13
C ILE A 9 24.91 0.26 -3.94
N VAL A 10 23.82 -0.44 -4.30
CA VAL A 10 23.93 -1.87 -4.66
C VAL A 10 23.32 -2.25 -6.02
N ALA A 11 22.99 -1.30 -6.90
CA ALA A 11 22.24 -1.58 -8.13
C ALA A 11 22.76 -2.78 -8.95
N ASN A 12 24.08 -2.96 -9.06
CA ASN A 12 24.64 -4.05 -9.87
C ASN A 12 24.87 -5.38 -9.12
N ASN A 13 24.86 -5.38 -7.78
CA ASN A 13 25.25 -6.55 -6.97
C ASN A 13 24.23 -6.90 -5.87
N LEU A 14 23.03 -6.30 -5.90
CA LEU A 14 22.06 -6.46 -4.83
C LEU A 14 21.63 -7.92 -4.64
N GLU A 15 21.45 -8.64 -5.74
CA GLU A 15 21.07 -10.05 -5.69
C GLU A 15 22.10 -10.90 -4.94
N LEU A 16 23.39 -10.73 -5.25
CA LEU A 16 24.47 -11.44 -4.57
C LEU A 16 24.50 -11.09 -3.07
N LEU A 17 24.28 -9.82 -2.72
CA LEU A 17 24.21 -9.37 -1.33
C LEU A 17 23.04 -10.04 -0.59
N LEU A 18 21.85 -10.07 -1.19
CA LEU A 18 20.66 -10.71 -0.60
C LEU A 18 20.85 -12.22 -0.44
N GLN A 19 21.42 -12.90 -1.44
CA GLN A 19 21.73 -14.33 -1.37
C GLN A 19 22.77 -14.65 -0.29
N THR A 20 23.83 -13.82 -0.20
CA THR A 20 24.89 -13.98 0.80
C THR A 20 24.37 -13.75 2.21
N ALA A 21 23.57 -12.70 2.42
CA ALA A 21 22.95 -12.45 3.72
C ALA A 21 22.04 -13.62 4.14
N ARG A 22 21.30 -14.20 3.19
CA ARG A 22 20.49 -15.39 3.44
C ARG A 22 21.34 -16.61 3.83
N SER A 23 22.45 -16.89 3.14
CA SER A 23 23.31 -18.04 3.44
C SER A 23 24.00 -17.91 4.81
N LEU A 24 24.34 -16.68 5.21
CA LEU A 24 24.93 -16.36 6.50
C LEU A 24 23.89 -16.14 7.62
N ASN A 25 22.60 -16.32 7.33
CA ASN A 25 21.49 -16.06 8.26
C ASN A 25 21.51 -14.65 8.87
N ILE A 26 21.88 -13.64 8.06
CA ILE A 26 21.93 -12.23 8.44
C ILE A 26 20.60 -11.56 8.04
N GLY A 27 19.96 -10.92 9.01
CA GLY A 27 18.80 -10.05 8.77
C GLY A 27 19.21 -8.73 8.11
N LEU A 28 18.60 -8.42 6.97
CA LEU A 28 18.73 -7.15 6.28
C LEU A 28 17.43 -6.36 6.37
N ILE A 29 17.54 -5.08 6.69
CA ILE A 29 16.45 -4.11 6.60
C ILE A 29 16.88 -3.08 5.56
N LEU A 30 16.11 -3.02 4.48
CA LEU A 30 16.35 -2.18 3.32
C LEU A 30 15.23 -1.15 3.26
N SER A 31 15.58 0.13 3.13
CA SER A 31 14.62 1.22 2.90
C SER A 31 14.93 1.94 1.60
N ASN A 32 13.87 2.30 0.87
CA ASN A 32 13.90 3.09 -0.35
C ASN A 32 12.71 4.06 -0.34
N GLN A 33 12.85 5.18 -1.04
CA GLN A 33 11.81 6.19 -1.11
C GLN A 33 10.63 5.78 -2.01
N SER A 34 10.92 5.23 -3.20
CA SER A 34 9.90 4.83 -4.17
C SER A 34 10.20 3.46 -4.77
N THR A 35 9.19 2.65 -5.08
CA THR A 35 9.42 1.38 -5.79
C THR A 35 9.86 1.61 -7.23
N SER A 36 9.54 2.76 -7.83
CA SER A 36 10.01 3.15 -9.17
C SER A 36 11.53 3.33 -9.20
N ASP A 37 12.15 3.70 -8.09
CA ASP A 37 13.62 3.80 -8.00
C ASP A 37 14.31 2.43 -8.09
N LEU A 38 13.56 1.34 -7.84
CA LEU A 38 14.04 -0.03 -7.98
C LEU A 38 13.98 -0.54 -9.42
N GLU A 39 13.29 0.19 -10.30
CA GLU A 39 13.23 -0.03 -11.75
C GLU A 39 14.13 0.97 -12.51
N ALA A 40 14.88 1.83 -11.81
CA ALA A 40 15.65 2.89 -12.44
C ALA A 40 16.89 2.38 -13.19
N GLY A 41 17.03 2.78 -14.45
CA GLY A 41 18.14 2.40 -15.34
C GLY A 41 17.87 1.12 -16.12
N ASP A 42 18.92 0.32 -16.38
CA ASP A 42 18.84 -0.92 -17.15
C ASP A 42 18.54 -2.17 -16.27
N ALA A 43 18.43 -2.00 -14.96
CA ALA A 43 18.28 -3.10 -14.00
C ALA A 43 16.94 -3.02 -13.26
N ASN A 44 16.10 -4.05 -13.44
CA ASN A 44 14.88 -4.21 -12.65
C ASN A 44 15.17 -5.05 -11.39
N LEU A 45 15.28 -4.40 -10.23
CA LEU A 45 15.61 -5.04 -8.96
C LEU A 45 14.37 -5.62 -8.24
N LEU A 46 13.16 -5.29 -8.68
CA LEU A 46 11.93 -5.70 -8.02
C LEU A 46 11.79 -7.23 -7.91
N PRO A 47 12.03 -8.05 -8.96
CA PRO A 47 11.91 -9.50 -8.85
C PRO A 47 12.88 -10.10 -7.83
N ALA A 48 14.14 -9.64 -7.83
CA ALA A 48 15.17 -10.12 -6.91
C ALA A 48 14.82 -9.77 -5.45
N ILE A 49 14.35 -8.55 -5.20
CA ILE A 49 13.90 -8.11 -3.88
C ILE A 49 12.69 -8.94 -3.44
N ARG A 50 11.67 -9.09 -4.29
CA ARG A 50 10.44 -9.85 -3.96
C ARG A 50 10.68 -11.33 -3.70
N ALA A 51 11.68 -11.93 -4.35
CA ALA A 51 12.05 -13.33 -4.16
C ALA A 51 12.83 -13.56 -2.84
N ASN A 52 13.64 -12.57 -2.43
CA ASN A 52 14.55 -12.71 -1.29
C ASN A 52 14.03 -12.05 0.00
N THR A 53 13.06 -11.14 -0.09
CA THR A 53 12.42 -10.52 1.08
C THR A 53 11.20 -11.31 1.54
N ARG A 54 11.11 -11.52 2.85
CA ARG A 54 9.93 -12.13 3.48
C ARG A 54 8.94 -11.09 3.98
N TRP A 55 9.45 -9.98 4.50
CA TRP A 55 8.65 -8.87 5.00
C TRP A 55 8.80 -7.69 4.06
N ARG A 56 7.68 -7.11 3.65
CA ARG A 56 7.61 -5.83 2.94
C ARG A 56 6.64 -4.93 3.68
N GLN A 57 6.99 -3.66 3.82
CA GLN A 57 6.15 -2.67 4.49
C GLN A 57 6.16 -1.40 3.66
N ASN A 58 4.97 -0.99 3.23
CA ASN A 58 4.74 0.21 2.44
C ASN A 58 4.15 1.26 3.37
N PHE A 59 4.87 2.35 3.61
CA PHE A 59 4.43 3.45 4.48
C PHE A 59 3.58 4.47 3.75
N SER A 60 3.88 4.71 2.47
CA SER A 60 3.13 5.59 1.59
C SER A 60 3.02 4.90 0.24
N VAL A 61 1.83 4.98 -0.37
CA VAL A 61 1.54 4.39 -1.68
C VAL A 61 0.91 5.48 -2.51
N SER A 62 1.69 6.06 -3.43
CA SER A 62 1.25 7.15 -4.31
C SER A 62 1.14 6.71 -5.77
N ASN A 63 1.83 5.64 -6.16
CA ASN A 63 1.86 5.16 -7.54
C ASN A 63 0.67 4.23 -7.83
N ILE A 64 -0.08 4.50 -8.91
CA ILE A 64 -1.24 3.70 -9.32
C ILE A 64 -0.90 2.22 -9.52
N ARG A 65 0.31 1.92 -10.02
CA ARG A 65 0.76 0.53 -10.24
C ARG A 65 0.98 -0.21 -8.93
N GLU A 66 1.47 0.47 -7.89
CA GLU A 66 1.62 -0.12 -6.56
C GLU A 66 0.25 -0.34 -5.90
N ILE A 67 -0.69 0.60 -6.09
CA ILE A 67 -2.07 0.47 -5.61
C ILE A 67 -2.75 -0.75 -6.24
N GLU A 68 -2.63 -0.91 -7.56
CA GLU A 68 -3.17 -2.06 -8.28
C GLU A 68 -2.50 -3.36 -7.83
N GLU A 69 -1.17 -3.39 -7.70
CA GLU A 69 -0.46 -4.58 -7.20
C GLU A 69 -0.91 -4.95 -5.78
N LEU A 70 -1.10 -3.98 -4.89
CA LEU A 70 -1.57 -4.23 -3.53
C LEU A 70 -3.03 -4.71 -3.50
N ARG A 71 -3.89 -4.12 -4.35
CA ARG A 71 -5.28 -4.55 -4.52
C ARG A 71 -5.35 -5.99 -4.99
N ASP A 72 -4.60 -6.34 -6.04
CA ASP A 72 -4.58 -7.68 -6.62
C ASP A 72 -3.95 -8.68 -5.63
N ALA A 73 -2.86 -8.28 -4.97
CA ALA A 73 -2.20 -9.10 -3.96
C ALA A 73 -3.08 -9.31 -2.72
N SER A 74 -4.03 -8.42 -2.42
CA SER A 74 -4.99 -8.56 -1.29
C SER A 74 -5.97 -9.72 -1.49
N GLY A 75 -6.15 -10.15 -2.74
CA GLY A 75 -7.11 -11.17 -3.12
C GLY A 75 -8.55 -10.66 -3.13
N GLU A 76 -9.47 -11.58 -3.33
CA GLU A 76 -10.91 -11.31 -3.41
C GLU A 76 -11.62 -11.83 -2.16
N THR A 77 -12.73 -11.19 -1.82
CA THR A 77 -13.68 -11.63 -0.79
C THR A 77 -15.09 -11.61 -1.33
N ILE A 78 -15.90 -12.56 -0.88
CA ILE A 78 -17.32 -12.64 -1.22
C ILE A 78 -18.09 -11.80 -0.21
N VAL A 79 -18.81 -10.79 -0.70
CA VAL A 79 -19.72 -9.97 0.09
C VAL A 79 -21.14 -10.35 -0.29
N ASN A 80 -22.00 -10.45 0.71
CA ASN A 80 -23.43 -10.76 0.52
C ASN A 80 -24.26 -9.50 0.82
N PRO A 81 -24.29 -8.47 -0.05
CA PRO A 81 -25.16 -7.33 0.16
C PRO A 81 -26.63 -7.77 0.27
N ALA A 82 -27.29 -7.29 1.32
CA ALA A 82 -28.72 -7.43 1.51
C ALA A 82 -29.39 -6.10 1.12
N VAL A 83 -30.23 -6.15 0.10
CA VAL A 83 -31.04 -5.01 -0.32
C VAL A 83 -32.45 -5.20 0.23
N MET A 84 -32.88 -4.26 1.08
CA MET A 84 -34.23 -4.21 1.58
C MET A 84 -35.05 -3.29 0.69
N SER A 85 -36.03 -3.86 -0.02
CA SER A 85 -36.99 -3.09 -0.80
C SER A 85 -38.18 -2.71 0.10
N PHE A 86 -38.49 -1.41 0.16
CA PHE A 86 -39.66 -0.90 0.87
C PHE A 86 -40.65 -0.34 -0.14
N VAL A 87 -41.80 -1.00 -0.29
CA VAL A 87 -42.92 -0.46 -1.04
C VAL A 87 -43.89 0.15 -0.03
N PRO A 88 -43.97 1.49 0.10
CA PRO A 88 -44.94 2.13 0.99
C PRO A 88 -46.36 1.82 0.52
N ALA A 89 -47.02 0.90 1.20
CA ALA A 89 -48.41 0.53 0.95
C ALA A 89 -49.35 1.57 1.57
N LEU A 90 -49.59 2.66 0.84
CA LEU A 90 -50.48 3.75 1.27
C LEU A 90 -51.96 3.35 1.40
N LEU A 91 -52.37 2.15 0.96
CA LEU A 91 -53.78 1.75 0.88
C LEU A 91 -54.14 0.40 1.52
N THR A 92 -53.19 -0.52 1.71
CA THR A 92 -53.50 -1.90 2.14
C THR A 92 -53.12 -2.22 3.59
N GLY A 93 -52.46 -1.30 4.32
CA GLY A 93 -52.05 -1.50 5.72
C GLY A 93 -51.04 -2.65 5.94
N TYR A 94 -50.63 -3.32 4.87
CA TYR A 94 -49.66 -4.40 4.85
C TYR A 94 -48.38 -3.87 4.23
N PHE A 95 -47.25 -4.07 4.88
CA PHE A 95 -45.94 -3.69 4.36
C PHE A 95 -45.28 -4.91 3.70
N PRO A 96 -45.44 -5.15 2.39
CA PRO A 96 -44.63 -6.15 1.71
C PRO A 96 -43.22 -5.58 1.53
N GLY A 97 -42.34 -5.85 2.49
CA GLY A 97 -40.90 -5.65 2.33
C GLY A 97 -40.25 -6.95 1.84
N GLY A 98 -39.51 -6.89 0.74
CA GLY A 98 -38.68 -8.00 0.27
C GLY A 98 -37.22 -7.76 0.64
N ILE A 99 -36.56 -8.75 1.26
CA ILE A 99 -35.10 -8.75 1.44
C ILE A 99 -34.52 -9.63 0.33
N THR A 100 -33.67 -9.04 -0.51
CA THR A 100 -32.92 -9.76 -1.52
C THR A 100 -31.45 -9.81 -1.11
N PHE A 101 -30.88 -11.02 -1.10
CA PHE A 101 -29.45 -11.21 -0.94
C PHE A 101 -28.83 -11.42 -2.32
N SER A 102 -27.72 -10.74 -2.59
CA SER A 102 -26.90 -10.99 -3.77
C SER A 102 -25.50 -11.35 -3.29
N GLU A 103 -24.83 -12.29 -3.95
CA GLU A 103 -23.43 -12.63 -3.69
C GLU A 103 -22.58 -11.86 -4.72
N THR A 104 -21.60 -11.08 -4.26
CA THR A 104 -20.71 -10.31 -5.14
C THR A 104 -19.27 -10.46 -4.68
N ARG A 105 -18.38 -10.81 -5.61
CA ARG A 105 -16.93 -10.82 -5.35
C ARG A 105 -16.39 -9.41 -5.42
N THR A 106 -15.62 -9.02 -4.40
CA THR A 106 -15.01 -7.70 -4.29
C THR A 106 -13.55 -7.85 -3.87
N ALA A 107 -12.70 -6.87 -4.16
CA ALA A 107 -11.34 -6.89 -3.65
C ALA A 107 -11.35 -6.83 -2.12
N ARG A 108 -10.50 -7.62 -1.46
CA ARG A 108 -10.41 -7.63 0.01
C ARG A 108 -9.95 -6.28 0.56
N MET A 109 -9.07 -5.60 -0.18
CA MET A 109 -8.65 -4.24 0.09
C MET A 109 -9.00 -3.38 -1.12
N GLY A 110 -9.92 -2.43 -0.94
CA GLY A 110 -10.28 -1.48 -1.98
C GLY A 110 -9.17 -0.45 -2.21
N ILE A 111 -9.23 0.26 -3.34
CA ILE A 111 -8.31 1.37 -3.64
C ILE A 111 -8.37 2.44 -2.53
N ASN A 112 -9.58 2.76 -2.06
CA ASN A 112 -9.78 3.72 -0.99
C ASN A 112 -9.15 3.25 0.32
N ASP A 113 -9.20 1.95 0.64
CA ASP A 113 -8.57 1.42 1.86
C ASP A 113 -7.05 1.54 1.79
N ILE A 114 -6.46 1.29 0.61
CA ILE A 114 -5.02 1.44 0.37
C ILE A 114 -4.58 2.90 0.52
N LEU A 115 -5.30 3.83 -0.12
CA LEU A 115 -5.01 5.26 -0.05
C LEU A 115 -5.16 5.80 1.37
N LEU A 116 -6.25 5.45 2.06
CA LEU A 116 -6.47 5.84 3.45
C LEU A 116 -5.42 5.22 4.40
N ALA A 117 -4.91 4.04 4.08
CA ALA A 117 -3.84 3.42 4.85
C ALA A 117 -2.49 4.10 4.63
N GLY A 118 -2.19 4.55 3.41
CA GLY A 118 -0.95 5.25 3.09
C GLY A 118 -0.90 6.72 3.54
N ASP A 119 -2.07 7.37 3.71
CA ASP A 119 -2.16 8.76 4.18
C ASP A 119 -2.16 8.87 5.72
N ALA A 120 -2.60 7.81 6.42
CA ALA A 120 -2.73 7.85 7.87
C ALA A 120 -1.36 7.73 8.59
N PRO A 121 -1.01 8.67 9.49
CA PRO A 121 0.24 8.61 10.23
C PRO A 121 0.29 7.38 11.14
N GLY A 122 1.42 6.67 11.12
CA GLY A 122 1.61 5.44 11.89
C GLY A 122 0.90 4.22 11.32
N ARG A 123 0.24 4.33 10.16
CA ARG A 123 -0.31 3.21 9.43
C ARG A 123 0.61 2.83 8.26
N SER A 124 0.62 1.55 7.93
CA SER A 124 1.37 1.03 6.80
C SER A 124 0.69 -0.23 6.27
N ILE A 125 1.00 -0.62 5.04
CA ILE A 125 0.53 -1.86 4.44
C ILE A 125 1.68 -2.85 4.47
N ALA A 126 1.51 -3.95 5.20
CA ALA A 126 2.53 -4.96 5.38
C ALA A 126 2.18 -6.23 4.59
N THR A 127 3.19 -6.85 3.99
CA THR A 127 3.10 -8.16 3.33
C THR A 127 4.13 -9.09 3.94
N LEU A 128 3.69 -10.27 4.38
CA LEU A 128 4.56 -11.31 4.93
C LEU A 128 4.49 -12.58 4.08
N ARG A 129 5.56 -12.87 3.32
CA ARG A 129 5.69 -14.10 2.54
C ARG A 129 6.24 -15.24 3.42
N ARG A 130 5.48 -16.33 3.48
CA ARG A 130 5.69 -17.60 4.20
C ARG A 130 5.32 -17.60 5.70
N SER A 131 4.60 -18.66 6.06
CA SER A 131 4.18 -19.02 7.41
C SER A 131 5.31 -19.65 8.22
N ALA A 132 6.18 -18.83 8.79
CA ALA A 132 6.97 -19.26 9.95
C ALA A 132 6.30 -18.70 11.22
N GLY A 133 5.33 -19.46 11.76
CA GLY A 133 4.72 -19.23 13.08
C GLY A 133 3.75 -18.05 13.23
N PHE A 134 3.96 -16.95 12.51
CA PHE A 134 3.22 -15.69 12.70
C PHE A 134 2.39 -15.22 11.50
N ALA A 135 2.55 -15.84 10.32
CA ALA A 135 1.81 -15.43 9.11
C ALA A 135 0.48 -16.18 8.98
N GLN A 136 -0.53 -15.78 9.74
CA GLN A 136 -1.92 -16.27 9.57
C GLN A 136 -2.62 -15.64 8.34
N PHE A 137 -1.99 -14.68 7.68
CA PHE A 137 -2.61 -13.90 6.61
C PHE A 137 -2.49 -14.54 5.22
N GLY A 138 -2.03 -15.79 5.10
CA GLY A 138 -1.93 -16.48 3.79
C GLY A 138 -0.99 -15.83 2.77
N GLY A 139 -0.15 -14.88 3.21
CA GLY A 139 0.67 -14.05 2.33
C GLY A 139 -0.04 -12.82 1.76
N PHE A 140 -1.31 -12.59 2.11
CA PHE A 140 -2.05 -11.40 1.73
C PHE A 140 -1.53 -10.15 2.47
N PRO A 141 -1.47 -8.99 1.80
CA PRO A 141 -1.22 -7.72 2.45
C PRO A 141 -2.30 -7.41 3.48
N PHE A 142 -1.90 -6.76 4.57
CA PHE A 142 -2.80 -6.29 5.61
C PHE A 142 -2.37 -4.91 6.10
N ILE A 143 -3.34 -4.12 6.56
CA ILE A 143 -3.11 -2.82 7.16
C ILE A 143 -2.55 -3.05 8.57
N MET A 144 -1.40 -2.46 8.84
CA MET A 144 -0.72 -2.51 10.13
C MET A 144 -0.70 -1.11 10.75
N ASP A 145 -1.29 -0.99 11.94
CA ASP A 145 -1.14 0.19 12.79
C ASP A 145 0.13 0.02 13.63
N SER A 146 1.17 0.76 13.26
CA SER A 146 2.42 0.85 14.02
C SER A 146 2.41 2.13 14.85
N VAL A 147 2.25 1.98 16.15
CA VAL A 147 2.63 3.03 17.11
C VAL A 147 4.17 3.06 17.20
N TYR A 148 4.73 4.16 17.70
CA TYR A 148 6.16 4.27 17.97
C TYR A 148 6.69 2.99 18.63
N PRO A 149 7.69 2.30 18.02
CA PRO A 149 8.17 1.01 18.50
C PRO A 149 8.88 1.13 19.86
N ILE A 150 9.25 2.35 20.25
CA ILE A 150 9.84 2.69 21.53
C ILE A 150 9.11 3.90 22.11
N SER A 151 9.10 4.01 23.44
CA SER A 151 8.53 5.18 24.11
C SER A 151 9.23 6.47 23.67
N LEU A 152 8.53 7.61 23.69
CA LEU A 152 9.13 8.91 23.36
C LEU A 152 10.37 9.20 24.22
N SER A 153 10.32 8.87 25.51
CA SER A 153 11.45 8.99 26.42
C SER A 153 12.66 8.15 25.98
N GLU A 154 12.42 6.91 25.54
CA GLU A 154 13.49 6.04 25.06
C GLU A 154 14.03 6.50 23.71
N PHE A 155 13.16 6.98 22.81
CA PHE A 155 13.59 7.61 21.57
C PHE A 155 14.50 8.81 21.82
N GLN A 156 14.07 9.75 22.68
CA GLN A 156 14.88 10.92 23.03
C GLN A 156 16.18 10.55 23.74
N ALA A 157 16.17 9.51 24.58
CA ALA A 157 17.38 9.00 25.21
C ALA A 157 18.36 8.41 24.18
N ARG A 158 17.86 7.63 23.22
CA ARG A 158 18.68 7.05 22.13
C ARG A 158 19.17 8.11 21.16
N LEU A 159 18.36 9.14 20.87
CA LEU A 159 18.74 10.27 20.03
C LEU A 159 19.88 11.09 20.64
N ARG A 160 19.89 11.21 21.98
CA ARG A 160 20.95 11.88 22.74
C ARG A 160 22.14 10.99 23.07
N ALA A 161 22.03 9.68 22.87
CA ALA A 161 23.12 8.76 23.13
C ALA A 161 24.25 9.00 22.11
N PRO A 162 25.52 9.05 22.54
CA PRO A 162 26.63 9.18 21.60
C PRO A 162 26.65 7.97 20.66
N TRP A 163 27.05 8.19 19.42
CA TRP A 163 27.28 7.09 18.49
C TRP A 163 28.31 6.10 19.10
N PRO A 164 28.15 4.78 18.93
CA PRO A 164 29.06 3.82 19.51
C PRO A 164 30.50 4.12 19.10
N ALA A 165 31.39 4.18 20.09
CA ALA A 165 32.81 4.41 19.85
C ALA A 165 33.38 3.28 18.98
N PRO A 166 34.36 3.58 18.12
CA PRO A 166 35.05 2.55 17.35
C PRO A 166 35.60 1.46 18.28
N SER A 167 35.19 0.22 18.06
CA SER A 167 35.72 -0.96 18.75
C SER A 167 36.28 -1.95 17.74
N ALA A 168 36.96 -3.01 18.20
CA ALA A 168 37.41 -4.09 17.34
C ALA A 168 36.26 -4.79 16.58
N GLU A 169 35.03 -4.66 17.08
CA GLU A 169 33.81 -5.21 16.48
C GLU A 169 33.08 -4.21 15.57
N THR A 170 33.52 -2.95 15.53
CA THR A 170 32.90 -1.89 14.76
C THR A 170 33.69 -1.61 13.48
N LEU A 171 33.05 -1.78 12.33
CA LEU A 171 33.64 -1.38 11.05
C LEU A 171 33.44 0.13 10.85
N VAL A 172 34.51 0.90 11.05
CA VAL A 172 34.53 2.31 10.66
C VAL A 172 34.94 2.37 9.19
N ALA A 173 33.99 2.71 8.33
CA ALA A 173 34.29 3.01 6.93
C ALA A 173 35.17 4.27 6.89
N THR A 174 36.48 4.07 6.77
CA THR A 174 37.38 5.14 6.38
C THR A 174 37.24 5.29 4.87
N LEU A 175 36.72 6.44 4.43
CA LEU A 175 36.95 6.90 3.07
C LEU A 175 38.45 7.03 2.90
N LYS A 176 39.11 5.93 2.46
CA LYS A 176 40.45 6.04 1.91
C LYS A 176 40.33 7.07 0.80
N ASP A 177 41.12 8.14 0.89
CA ASP A 177 41.20 9.19 -0.13
C ASP A 177 41.08 8.51 -1.49
N VAL A 178 39.94 8.73 -2.13
CA VAL A 178 39.72 8.24 -3.48
C VAL A 178 40.75 9.00 -4.29
N SER A 179 41.88 8.34 -4.54
CA SER A 179 43.01 8.94 -5.23
C SER A 179 42.42 9.57 -6.49
N PRO A 180 42.54 10.91 -6.69
CA PRO A 180 41.75 11.64 -7.69
C PRO A 180 41.96 11.18 -9.15
N GLY A 181 42.86 10.21 -9.39
CA GLY A 181 43.04 9.53 -10.67
C GLY A 181 42.22 8.25 -10.88
N ALA A 182 41.54 7.71 -9.86
CA ALA A 182 40.64 6.57 -10.02
C ALA A 182 39.26 7.06 -10.45
N GLN A 183 39.20 7.71 -11.62
CA GLN A 183 37.93 7.83 -12.33
C GLN A 183 37.38 6.41 -12.45
N SER A 184 36.23 6.17 -11.85
CA SER A 184 35.45 4.97 -12.07
C SER A 184 35.34 4.85 -13.59
N ARG A 185 36.16 3.97 -14.18
CA ARG A 185 35.96 3.56 -15.55
C ARG A 185 34.62 2.85 -15.50
N SER A 186 33.57 3.63 -15.70
CA SER A 186 32.30 3.12 -16.17
C SER A 186 32.72 2.30 -17.36
N ARG A 187 32.78 0.98 -17.15
CA ARG A 187 33.21 0.04 -18.14
C ARG A 187 32.10 0.14 -19.15
N VAL A 188 32.27 1.00 -20.13
CA VAL A 188 31.47 1.03 -21.35
C VAL A 188 31.58 -0.41 -21.82
N LEU A 189 30.55 -1.18 -21.51
CA LEU A 189 30.40 -2.51 -22.06
C LEU A 189 30.49 -2.27 -23.57
N PRO A 190 31.41 -2.95 -24.28
CA PRO A 190 31.44 -2.84 -25.73
C PRO A 190 30.00 -3.09 -26.21
N PRO A 191 29.51 -2.29 -27.18
CA PRO A 191 28.15 -2.45 -27.71
C PRO A 191 27.95 -3.93 -27.99
N ALA A 192 26.88 -4.50 -27.43
CA ALA A 192 26.59 -5.92 -27.53
C ALA A 192 26.78 -6.35 -28.98
N THR A 193 27.88 -7.06 -29.25
CA THR A 193 28.09 -7.68 -30.54
C THR A 193 26.95 -8.66 -30.68
N HIS A 194 26.01 -8.35 -31.58
CA HIS A 194 24.95 -9.26 -31.95
C HIS A 194 25.56 -10.66 -32.10
N PRO A 195 24.99 -11.69 -31.46
CA PRO A 195 25.49 -13.04 -31.63
C PRO A 195 25.52 -13.34 -33.12
N VAL A 196 26.73 -13.57 -33.64
CA VAL A 196 26.92 -14.14 -34.97
C VAL A 196 26.07 -15.41 -34.98
N PRO A 197 25.15 -15.58 -35.94
CA PRO A 197 24.46 -16.84 -36.12
C PRO A 197 25.52 -17.93 -36.23
N ILE A 198 25.58 -18.81 -35.23
CA ILE A 198 26.33 -20.04 -35.34
C ILE A 198 25.52 -20.86 -36.33
N ASP A 199 25.92 -20.83 -37.59
CA ASP A 199 25.55 -21.89 -38.53
C ASP A 199 26.04 -23.19 -37.88
N ASP A 200 25.08 -23.98 -37.42
CA ASP A 200 25.28 -25.32 -36.90
C ASP A 200 25.10 -26.28 -38.10
N PRO A 201 26.18 -26.72 -38.78
CA PRO A 201 26.09 -27.54 -39.98
C PRO A 201 25.73 -29.02 -39.69
N GLY A 202 25.00 -29.29 -38.60
CA GLY A 202 24.73 -30.66 -38.15
C GLY A 202 23.36 -30.89 -37.52
N ARG A 203 22.41 -29.94 -37.63
CA ARG A 203 21.05 -30.17 -37.14
C ARG A 203 20.23 -30.86 -38.22
N ASP A 204 20.35 -32.19 -38.26
CA ASP A 204 19.41 -33.06 -38.95
C ASP A 204 17.99 -32.70 -38.46
N GLU A 205 17.16 -32.21 -39.39
CA GLU A 205 15.75 -31.97 -39.12
C GLU A 205 15.10 -33.30 -38.72
N PRO A 206 14.42 -33.38 -37.57
CA PRO A 206 13.62 -34.56 -37.27
C PRO A 206 12.50 -34.65 -38.31
N GLU A 207 12.49 -35.77 -39.03
CA GLU A 207 11.38 -36.26 -39.84
C GLU A 207 10.05 -35.92 -39.16
N ALA A 208 9.17 -35.28 -39.93
CA ALA A 208 7.82 -34.98 -39.50
C ALA A 208 7.08 -36.31 -39.23
N ASP A 209 7.04 -36.70 -37.96
CA ASP A 209 6.19 -37.79 -37.49
C ASP A 209 4.74 -37.44 -37.84
N GLU A 210 4.17 -38.28 -38.70
CA GLU A 210 2.79 -38.28 -39.12
C GLU A 210 1.88 -38.33 -37.88
N PHE A 211 1.21 -37.22 -37.60
CA PHE A 211 0.12 -37.20 -36.63
C PHE A 211 -0.97 -38.18 -37.10
N PRO A 212 -1.40 -39.13 -36.25
CA PRO A 212 -2.49 -40.02 -36.61
C PRO A 212 -3.80 -39.23 -36.79
N PRO A 213 -4.69 -39.68 -37.69
CA PRO A 213 -5.94 -39.00 -37.96
C PRO A 213 -6.82 -38.91 -36.71
N ASP A 214 -7.33 -37.70 -36.53
CA ASP A 214 -8.33 -37.24 -35.58
C ASP A 214 -9.43 -38.29 -35.33
N MET A 215 -9.37 -38.95 -34.17
CA MET A 215 -10.43 -39.82 -33.67
C MET A 215 -11.52 -38.91 -33.09
N GLY A 216 -12.52 -38.63 -33.94
CA GLY A 216 -13.70 -37.84 -33.60
C GLY A 216 -14.33 -38.27 -32.27
N ILE A 217 -14.19 -37.40 -31.27
CA ILE A 217 -15.02 -37.41 -30.06
C ILE A 217 -16.18 -36.46 -30.34
N GLU A 218 -17.30 -37.04 -30.79
CA GLU A 218 -18.60 -36.37 -30.81
C GLU A 218 -18.99 -36.02 -29.37
N ASN A 219 -18.69 -34.78 -28.96
CA ASN A 219 -19.28 -34.20 -27.76
C ASN A 219 -20.73 -33.82 -28.09
N GLU A 220 -21.65 -34.75 -27.82
CA GLU A 220 -23.08 -34.46 -27.70
C GLU A 220 -23.27 -33.38 -26.63
N ARG A 221 -23.46 -32.13 -27.07
CA ARG A 221 -23.97 -31.06 -26.22
C ARG A 221 -25.43 -31.38 -25.89
N PRO A 222 -25.84 -31.44 -24.61
CA PRO A 222 -27.26 -31.48 -24.30
C PRO A 222 -27.90 -30.17 -24.77
N ALA A 223 -28.97 -30.30 -25.55
CA ALA A 223 -29.77 -29.19 -26.02
C ALA A 223 -30.27 -28.37 -24.82
N VAL A 224 -29.83 -27.12 -24.75
CA VAL A 224 -30.44 -26.11 -23.88
C VAL A 224 -31.77 -25.73 -24.54
N PRO A 225 -32.92 -25.82 -23.85
CA PRO A 225 -34.18 -25.39 -24.41
C PRO A 225 -34.16 -23.86 -24.61
N ASP A 226 -34.30 -23.45 -25.87
CA ASP A 226 -34.64 -22.10 -26.29
C ASP A 226 -36.05 -21.77 -25.80
N ASP A 227 -36.19 -21.21 -24.59
CA ASP A 227 -37.40 -20.48 -24.19
C ASP A 227 -37.22 -19.79 -22.82
N VAL A 228 -36.52 -18.65 -22.79
CA VAL A 228 -36.87 -17.52 -21.89
C VAL A 228 -36.49 -16.21 -22.59
N GLN A 229 -37.38 -15.72 -23.46
CA GLN A 229 -37.40 -14.32 -23.86
C GLN A 229 -37.82 -13.46 -22.66
N CYS A 230 -36.87 -13.06 -21.82
CA CYS A 230 -37.05 -11.90 -20.96
C CYS A 230 -36.84 -10.63 -21.79
N LYS A 231 -37.92 -10.17 -22.43
CA LYS A 231 -38.07 -8.79 -22.88
C LYS A 231 -37.96 -7.88 -21.65
N SER A 232 -36.84 -7.20 -21.49
CA SER A 232 -36.81 -5.93 -20.78
C SER A 232 -36.01 -4.93 -21.61
N SER A 233 -36.74 -4.32 -22.54
CA SER A 233 -36.44 -2.98 -23.00
C SER A 233 -36.52 -2.05 -21.78
N ASN A 234 -35.41 -1.45 -21.39
CA ASN A 234 -35.44 -0.17 -20.70
C ASN A 234 -34.40 0.74 -21.34
N SER A 235 -34.93 1.79 -21.97
CA SER A 235 -34.18 2.96 -22.39
C SER A 235 -33.45 3.52 -21.18
N VAL A 236 -32.16 3.80 -21.37
CA VAL A 236 -31.43 4.69 -20.48
C VAL A 236 -31.74 6.10 -20.98
N ASP A 237 -32.87 6.64 -20.54
CA ASP A 237 -33.15 8.07 -20.66
C ASP A 237 -32.37 8.80 -19.58
N HIS A 238 -31.63 9.82 -20.04
CA HIS A 238 -30.87 10.76 -19.25
C HIS A 238 -31.73 11.42 -18.16
N ALA A 239 -31.33 11.25 -16.91
CA ALA A 239 -31.62 12.20 -15.85
C ALA A 239 -30.29 12.75 -15.34
N ALA A 240 -29.98 13.97 -15.80
CA ALA A 240 -28.97 14.81 -15.20
C ALA A 240 -29.50 15.26 -13.83
N GLU A 241 -28.86 14.81 -12.75
CA GLU A 241 -29.01 15.43 -11.45
C GLU A 241 -27.89 16.46 -11.25
N GLU A 242 -28.34 17.65 -10.87
CA GLU A 242 -27.57 18.83 -10.49
C GLU A 242 -26.43 18.47 -9.53
N ILE A 243 -25.21 18.68 -9.99
CA ILE A 243 -24.07 18.89 -9.11
C ILE A 243 -24.22 20.33 -8.60
N GLU A 244 -24.61 20.47 -7.34
CA GLU A 244 -24.43 21.73 -6.62
C GLU A 244 -22.95 22.12 -6.68
N GLU A 245 -22.67 23.20 -7.40
CA GLU A 245 -21.41 23.93 -7.37
C GLU A 245 -21.07 24.29 -5.92
N ILE A 246 -20.14 23.53 -5.32
CA ILE A 246 -19.38 24.03 -4.18
C ILE A 246 -18.43 25.09 -4.73
N SER A 247 -18.91 26.33 -4.74
CA SER A 247 -18.12 27.53 -4.97
C SER A 247 -16.98 27.58 -3.94
N PHE A 248 -15.78 27.23 -4.38
CA PHE A 248 -14.55 27.47 -3.64
C PHE A 248 -14.35 28.98 -3.55
N GLU A 249 -14.50 29.53 -2.34
CA GLU A 249 -14.13 30.90 -2.06
C GLU A 249 -12.65 31.13 -2.43
N HIS A 250 -12.46 32.20 -3.18
CA HIS A 250 -11.21 32.82 -3.59
C HIS A 250 -10.22 32.91 -2.42
N PHE A 251 -9.19 32.06 -2.41
CA PHE A 251 -8.00 32.31 -1.60
C PHE A 251 -7.16 33.39 -2.31
N PRO A 252 -6.79 34.49 -1.64
CA PRO A 252 -5.97 35.52 -2.25
C PRO A 252 -4.58 34.96 -2.57
N GLU A 253 -4.19 35.14 -3.83
CA GLU A 253 -2.86 34.88 -4.39
C GLU A 253 -1.82 35.76 -3.68
N ALA A 254 -1.27 35.25 -2.58
CA ALA A 254 -0.11 35.84 -1.94
C ALA A 254 1.14 35.48 -2.76
N ALA A 255 1.66 36.48 -3.47
CA ALA A 255 2.94 36.43 -4.15
C ALA A 255 4.03 35.90 -3.20
N GLN A 256 4.51 34.68 -3.45
CA GLN A 256 5.69 34.14 -2.81
C GLN A 256 6.93 34.71 -3.51
N GLU A 257 7.45 35.81 -3.00
CA GLU A 257 8.87 36.15 -3.17
C GLU A 257 9.69 35.02 -2.55
N SER A 258 10.55 34.39 -3.37
CA SER A 258 11.52 33.41 -2.92
C SER A 258 12.54 34.07 -1.99
N PRO A 259 12.70 33.63 -0.73
CA PRO A 259 13.78 34.13 0.11
C PRO A 259 15.12 33.52 -0.35
N GLU A 260 16.08 34.39 -0.66
CA GLU A 260 17.46 34.00 -0.93
C GLU A 260 18.07 33.25 0.28
N PRO A 261 18.86 32.18 0.06
CA PRO A 261 19.43 31.39 1.14
C PRO A 261 20.73 32.03 1.65
N SER A 262 20.66 32.83 2.70
CA SER A 262 21.84 33.16 3.51
C SER A 262 21.51 33.58 4.94
N THR A 263 21.10 32.63 5.77
CA THR A 263 21.12 32.81 7.24
C THR A 263 22.12 31.83 7.87
N PRO A 264 22.99 32.31 8.79
CA PRO A 264 24.00 31.50 9.47
C PRO A 264 23.37 30.45 10.40
N PRO A 265 24.13 29.43 10.84
CA PRO A 265 23.61 28.33 11.66
C PRO A 265 22.93 28.85 12.93
N GLU A 266 21.71 28.35 13.17
CA GLU A 266 20.90 28.67 14.34
C GLU A 266 21.70 28.44 15.62
N THR A 267 21.67 29.43 16.49
CA THR A 267 22.28 29.29 17.82
C THR A 267 21.53 28.21 18.61
N PRO A 268 22.20 27.48 19.51
CA PRO A 268 21.56 26.43 20.32
C PRO A 268 20.30 26.88 21.07
N GLU A 269 20.18 28.17 21.37
CA GLU A 269 18.99 28.77 21.99
C GLU A 269 17.79 28.82 21.02
N GLN A 270 18.00 29.15 19.74
CA GLN A 270 16.93 29.19 18.73
C GLN A 270 16.38 27.78 18.41
N VAL A 271 17.27 26.78 18.46
CA VAL A 271 16.87 25.37 18.34
C VAL A 271 16.01 24.96 19.54
N ALA A 272 16.37 25.38 20.76
CA ALA A 272 15.59 25.09 21.97
C ALA A 272 14.20 25.73 21.96
N ASP A 273 14.09 26.97 21.47
CA ASP A 273 12.80 27.68 21.35
C ASP A 273 11.88 27.03 20.30
N SER A 274 12.46 26.54 19.20
CA SER A 274 11.71 25.80 18.18
C SER A 274 11.13 24.49 18.71
N PHE A 275 11.83 23.81 19.61
CA PHE A 275 11.31 22.60 20.28
C PHE A 275 10.20 22.91 21.29
N GLN A 276 10.29 24.01 22.03
CA GLN A 276 9.20 24.42 22.95
C GLN A 276 7.92 24.76 22.18
N PHE A 277 8.05 25.37 21.00
CA PHE A 277 6.91 25.64 20.13
C PHE A 277 6.22 24.35 19.65
N LEU A 278 6.99 23.35 19.22
CA LEU A 278 6.46 22.05 18.79
C LEU A 278 5.77 21.29 19.94
N ASP A 279 6.35 21.31 21.14
CA ASP A 279 5.73 20.70 22.32
C ASP A 279 4.41 21.36 22.69
N SER A 280 4.32 22.70 22.61
CA SER A 280 3.07 23.44 22.83
C SER A 280 2.00 23.08 21.78
N LEU A 281 2.40 22.95 20.51
CA LEU A 281 1.49 22.59 19.43
C LEU A 281 0.94 21.17 19.60
N MET A 282 1.80 20.23 19.98
CA MET A 282 1.43 18.84 20.23
C MET A 282 0.47 18.72 21.43
N LEU A 283 0.70 19.48 22.50
CA LEU A 283 -0.18 19.51 23.67
C LEU A 283 -1.57 20.06 23.30
N GLU A 284 -1.63 21.14 22.52
CA GLU A 284 -2.90 21.71 22.06
C GLU A 284 -3.68 20.72 21.17
N GLN A 285 -2.99 19.99 20.31
CA GLN A 285 -3.61 18.97 19.45
C GLN A 285 -4.18 17.80 20.28
N MET A 286 -3.45 17.37 21.31
CA MET A 286 -3.92 16.35 22.24
C MET A 286 -5.16 16.79 23.02
N GLU A 287 -5.20 18.04 23.50
CA GLU A 287 -6.38 18.60 24.18
C GLU A 287 -7.59 18.71 23.24
N ARG A 288 -7.38 19.12 21.98
CA ARG A 288 -8.44 19.15 20.96
C ARG A 288 -9.03 17.77 20.71
N ASP A 289 -8.20 16.74 20.63
CA ASP A 289 -8.63 15.36 20.43
C ASP A 289 -9.37 14.79 21.65
N GLU A 290 -8.91 15.10 22.87
CA GLU A 290 -9.63 14.70 24.08
C GLU A 290 -11.00 15.36 24.16
N ARG A 291 -11.10 16.65 23.78
CA ARG A 291 -12.37 17.38 23.71
C ARG A 291 -13.33 16.74 22.69
N ARG A 292 -12.83 16.36 21.50
CA ARG A 292 -13.60 15.63 20.48
C ARG A 292 -14.11 14.27 21.01
N ARG A 293 -13.27 13.52 21.74
CA ARG A 293 -13.68 12.25 22.38
C ARG A 293 -14.78 12.45 23.43
N ARG A 294 -14.70 13.50 24.25
CA ARG A 294 -15.73 13.84 25.24
C ARG A 294 -17.06 14.20 24.56
N ILE A 295 -17.03 14.97 23.47
CA ILE A 295 -18.23 15.31 22.70
C ILE A 295 -18.88 14.05 22.10
N LYS A 296 -18.09 13.17 21.45
CA LYS A 296 -18.59 11.91 20.89
C LYS A 296 -19.23 11.01 21.96
N LYS A 297 -18.60 10.89 23.14
CA LYS A 297 -19.18 10.12 24.27
C LYS A 297 -20.51 10.71 24.76
N LYS A 298 -20.62 12.05 24.85
CA LYS A 298 -21.87 12.71 25.23
C LYS A 298 -22.97 12.51 24.18
N ALA A 299 -22.64 12.58 22.90
CA ALA A 299 -23.58 12.32 21.80
C ALA A 299 -24.09 10.87 21.82
N ALA A 300 -23.18 9.89 21.96
CA ALA A 300 -23.55 8.48 22.04
C ALA A 300 -24.43 8.16 23.27
N LYS A 301 -24.15 8.79 24.42
CA LYS A 301 -24.99 8.64 25.62
C LYS A 301 -26.39 9.21 25.39
N LYS A 302 -26.49 10.43 24.82
CA LYS A 302 -27.77 11.07 24.50
C LYS A 302 -28.64 10.22 23.57
N GLU A 303 -28.03 9.56 22.59
CA GLU A 303 -28.75 8.67 21.67
C GLU A 303 -29.26 7.39 22.36
N ARG A 304 -28.49 6.87 23.32
CA ARG A 304 -28.90 5.71 24.14
C ARG A 304 -30.05 6.05 25.09
N ASP A 305 -30.05 7.25 25.66
CA ASP A 305 -31.13 7.71 26.52
C ASP A 305 -32.42 7.91 25.69
N ARG A 306 -32.31 8.48 24.49
CA ARG A 306 -33.46 8.68 23.57
C ARG A 306 -34.11 7.36 23.11
N THR A 307 -33.32 6.31 22.89
CA THR A 307 -33.83 4.98 22.53
C THR A 307 -34.47 4.24 23.70
N THR A 308 -34.09 4.56 24.94
CA THR A 308 -34.71 3.97 26.15
C THR A 308 -36.12 4.51 26.40
N ASP A 309 -36.33 5.81 26.14
CA ASP A 309 -37.65 6.45 26.30
C ASP A 309 -38.68 5.97 25.27
N GLN A 310 -38.26 5.63 24.04
CA GLN A 310 -39.18 5.15 23.00
C GLN A 310 -39.70 3.72 23.23
N ASN A 311 -38.97 2.89 23.99
CA ASN A 311 -39.38 1.51 24.29
C ASN A 311 -40.24 1.40 25.57
N THR A 312 -40.50 2.49 26.27
CA THR A 312 -41.38 2.52 27.45
C THR A 312 -42.75 3.09 27.06
N LEU A 313 -43.42 2.49 26.07
CA LEU A 313 -44.84 2.74 25.87
C LEU A 313 -45.62 1.95 26.94
N PRO A 314 -46.46 2.61 27.75
CA PRO A 314 -47.28 1.91 28.73
C PRO A 314 -48.26 0.99 28.00
N GLY A 315 -48.14 -0.30 28.25
CA GLY A 315 -49.15 -1.28 27.87
C GLY A 315 -50.49 -0.89 28.49
N MET A 316 -51.33 -0.23 27.70
CA MET A 316 -52.75 -0.07 28.00
C MET A 316 -53.41 -1.43 27.78
N MET A 317 -53.77 -2.07 28.90
CA MET A 317 -54.90 -3.00 28.98
C MET A 317 -56.21 -2.25 28.78
#